data_AF-A0A0G0I206-F1
#
_entry.id   AF-A0A0G0I206-F1
#
_cell.length_a   1.000
_cell.length_b   1.000
_cell.length_c   1.000
_cell.angle_alpha   90.00
_cell.angle_beta   90.00
_cell.angle_gamma   90.00
#
_symmetry.space_group_name_H-M   'P 1'
#
loop_
_entity.id
_entity.type
_entity.pdbx_description
1 polymer ?
#
loop_
_entity_poly.entity_id
_entity_poly.type
_entity_poly.pdbx_seq_one_letter_code
_entity_poly.pdbx_strand_id
1 'polypeptide(L)'
;MTKYQNSKIIKNKGFTLVEVITVVFLGSVIIMASYAVYLASYKSYKNNTEIAELTQNARIALERTSREIRQTKEIIASPSSAEIIFQDGHNTTPIQYIDYYQSGTDLNRRLNHYYFDLTPDVWEEETATSPNGPLQKYEGTPQIVAQEIQKVEFTRDPLNQSIVTIYIEVTNGAKTYQFETKTTARNI
;
A
#
# COMPACT_ATOMS: atom_id res chain seq x y z
N MET A 1 -72.75 -25.69 59.03
CA MET A 1 -72.67 -25.87 57.56
C MET A 1 -71.48 -25.05 57.08
N THR A 2 -70.30 -25.64 56.96
CA THR A 2 -69.05 -24.89 56.76
C THR A 2 -68.32 -25.49 55.55
N LYS A 3 -68.27 -24.74 54.46
CA LYS A 3 -67.67 -25.12 53.17
C LYS A 3 -66.14 -25.16 53.29
N TYR A 4 -65.54 -26.31 52.98
CA TYR A 4 -64.11 -26.44 52.76
C TYR A 4 -63.75 -25.80 51.41
N GLN A 5 -62.88 -24.80 51.42
CA GLN A 5 -62.22 -24.31 50.22
C GLN A 5 -61.01 -25.19 49.88
N ASN A 6 -61.07 -25.88 48.75
CA ASN A 6 -59.94 -26.62 48.20
C ASN A 6 -58.96 -25.62 47.56
N SER A 7 -57.90 -25.26 48.29
CA SER A 7 -56.74 -24.58 47.69
C SER A 7 -56.00 -25.56 46.78
N LYS A 8 -56.00 -25.30 45.46
CA LYS A 8 -55.15 -26.02 44.50
C LYS A 8 -53.68 -25.79 44.88
N ILE A 9 -53.04 -26.82 45.44
CA ILE A 9 -51.59 -26.83 45.68
C ILE A 9 -50.91 -26.91 44.31
N ILE A 10 -50.24 -25.84 43.90
CA ILE A 10 -49.37 -25.83 42.72
C ILE A 10 -48.11 -26.62 43.11
N LYS A 11 -47.96 -27.85 42.59
CA LYS A 11 -46.74 -28.65 42.79
C LYS A 11 -45.59 -28.04 42.00
N ASN A 12 -44.65 -27.39 42.67
CA ASN A 12 -43.37 -27.01 42.08
C ASN A 12 -42.56 -28.28 41.80
N LYS A 13 -42.44 -28.66 40.52
CA LYS A 13 -41.53 -29.72 40.09
C LYS A 13 -40.13 -29.12 39.97
N GLY A 14 -39.20 -29.59 40.81
CA GLY A 14 -37.79 -29.26 40.66
C GLY A 14 -37.18 -29.95 39.43
N PHE A 15 -36.07 -29.40 38.93
CA PHE A 15 -35.32 -30.01 37.84
C PHE A 15 -34.67 -31.32 38.27
N THR A 16 -34.66 -32.30 37.37
CA THR A 16 -33.95 -33.56 37.61
C THR A 16 -32.46 -33.39 37.31
N LEU A 17 -31.61 -34.17 37.96
CA LEU A 17 -30.15 -34.12 37.75
C LEU A 17 -29.76 -34.39 36.28
N VAL A 18 -30.45 -35.34 35.63
CA VAL A 18 -30.23 -35.70 34.23
C VAL A 18 -30.54 -34.52 33.30
N GLU A 19 -31.58 -33.75 33.61
CA GLU A 19 -32.01 -32.59 32.83
C GLU A 19 -30.96 -31.47 32.90
N VAL A 20 -30.42 -31.21 34.10
CA VAL A 20 -29.33 -30.23 34.29
C VAL A 20 -28.08 -30.64 33.53
N ILE A 21 -27.65 -31.90 33.64
CA ILE A 21 -26.45 -32.40 32.94
C ILE A 21 -26.63 -32.30 31.43
N THR A 22 -27.81 -32.65 30.93
CA THR A 22 -28.11 -32.58 29.49
C THR A 22 -28.08 -31.14 28.99
N VAL A 23 -28.66 -30.19 29.75
CA VAL A 23 -28.65 -28.76 29.39
C VAL A 23 -27.24 -28.20 29.41
N VAL A 24 -26.43 -28.51 30.43
CA VAL A 24 -25.03 -28.06 30.51
C VAL A 24 -24.22 -28.64 29.36
N PHE A 25 -24.40 -29.93 29.04
CA PHE A 25 -23.71 -30.58 27.93
C PHE A 25 -24.07 -29.91 26.59
N LEU A 26 -25.36 -29.77 26.27
CA LEU A 26 -25.80 -29.11 25.04
C LEU A 26 -25.36 -27.64 24.98
N GLY A 27 -25.45 -26.93 26.10
CA GLY A 27 -24.97 -25.56 26.23
C GLY A 27 -23.48 -25.45 25.91
N SER A 28 -22.66 -26.36 26.45
CA SER A 28 -21.21 -26.38 26.18
C SER A 28 -20.89 -26.64 24.70
N VAL A 29 -21.62 -27.55 24.05
CA VAL A 29 -21.48 -27.84 22.61
C VAL A 29 -21.80 -26.61 21.77
N ILE A 30 -22.89 -25.91 22.09
CA ILE A 30 -23.28 -24.69 21.38
C ILE A 30 -22.21 -23.61 21.55
N ILE A 31 -21.74 -23.38 22.78
CA ILE A 31 -20.70 -22.38 23.06
C ILE A 31 -19.42 -22.70 22.29
N MET A 32 -18.98 -23.97 22.28
CA MET A 32 -17.78 -24.37 21.53
C MET A 32 -17.95 -24.15 20.03
N ALA A 33 -19.10 -24.50 19.45
CA ALA A 33 -19.39 -24.29 18.04
C ALA A 33 -19.37 -22.78 17.70
N SER A 34 -20.04 -21.95 18.50
CA SER A 34 -20.04 -20.49 18.32
C SER A 34 -18.64 -19.89 18.45
N TYR A 35 -17.85 -20.38 19.41
CA TYR A 35 -16.49 -19.90 19.63
C TYR A 35 -15.56 -20.26 18.46
N ALA A 36 -15.69 -21.46 17.90
CA ALA A 36 -14.93 -21.87 16.71
C ALA A 36 -15.23 -20.96 15.50
N VAL A 37 -16.51 -20.64 15.27
CA VAL A 37 -16.91 -19.69 14.21
C VAL A 37 -16.31 -18.31 14.48
N TYR A 38 -16.40 -17.81 15.71
CA TYR A 38 -15.83 -16.51 16.09
C TYR A 38 -14.33 -16.43 15.83
N LEU A 39 -13.55 -17.45 16.22
CA LEU A 39 -12.11 -17.48 15.97
C LEU A 39 -11.77 -17.51 14.48
N ALA A 40 -12.52 -18.26 13.68
CA ALA A 40 -12.35 -18.31 12.24
C ALA A 40 -12.65 -16.93 11.60
N SER A 41 -13.74 -16.29 12.01
CA SER A 41 -14.12 -14.94 11.56
C SER A 41 -13.07 -13.90 11.95
N TYR A 42 -12.57 -13.92 13.18
CA TYR A 42 -11.56 -12.99 13.66
C TYR A 42 -10.24 -13.11 12.89
N LYS A 43 -9.76 -14.35 12.66
CA LYS A 43 -8.56 -14.59 11.87
C LYS A 43 -8.72 -14.11 10.42
N SER A 44 -9.88 -14.38 9.82
CA SER A 44 -10.21 -13.92 8.46
C SER A 44 -10.24 -12.40 8.37
N TYR A 45 -10.88 -11.74 9.35
CA TYR A 45 -10.95 -10.28 9.42
C TYR A 45 -9.55 -9.66 9.46
N LYS A 46 -8.69 -10.10 10.40
CA LYS A 46 -7.33 -9.56 10.53
C LYS A 46 -6.51 -9.71 9.24
N ASN A 47 -6.51 -10.91 8.66
CA ASN A 47 -5.79 -11.18 7.42
C ASN A 47 -6.31 -10.32 6.25
N ASN A 48 -7.63 -10.10 6.16
CA ASN A 48 -8.20 -9.27 5.10
C ASN A 48 -7.88 -7.79 5.28
N THR A 49 -7.81 -7.29 6.52
CA THR A 49 -7.37 -5.93 6.81
C THR A 49 -5.93 -5.71 6.36
N GLU A 50 -5.00 -6.61 6.71
CA GLU A 50 -3.60 -6.50 6.30
C GLU A 50 -3.45 -6.53 4.77
N ILE A 51 -4.14 -7.44 4.08
CA ILE A 51 -4.11 -7.49 2.60
C ILE A 51 -4.70 -6.21 1.99
N ALA A 52 -5.75 -5.65 2.58
CA ALA A 52 -6.36 -4.41 2.10
C ALA A 52 -5.38 -3.23 2.21
N GLU A 53 -4.64 -3.12 3.32
CA GLU A 53 -3.61 -2.09 3.52
C GLU A 53 -2.46 -2.23 2.51
N LEU A 54 -1.91 -3.44 2.33
CA LEU A 54 -0.88 -3.71 1.32
C LEU A 54 -1.33 -3.36 -0.10
N THR A 55 -2.57 -3.73 -0.46
CA THR A 55 -3.14 -3.43 -1.77
C THR A 55 -3.34 -1.93 -1.96
N GLN A 56 -3.74 -1.22 -0.91
CA GLN A 56 -3.93 0.22 -0.95
C GLN A 56 -2.58 0.95 -1.12
N ASN A 57 -1.53 0.52 -0.42
CA ASN A 57 -0.19 1.07 -0.57
C ASN A 57 0.36 0.87 -1.99
N ALA A 58 0.23 -0.36 -2.53
CA ALA A 58 0.61 -0.65 -3.90
C ALA A 58 -0.18 0.22 -4.91
N ARG A 59 -1.49 0.37 -4.70
CA ARG A 59 -2.34 1.24 -5.54
C ARG A 59 -1.88 2.69 -5.51
N ILE A 60 -1.61 3.24 -4.33
CA ILE A 60 -1.14 4.63 -4.17
C ILE A 60 0.18 4.82 -4.92
N ALA A 61 1.13 3.89 -4.76
CA ALA A 61 2.41 3.91 -5.46
C ALA A 61 2.23 3.92 -6.99
N LEU A 62 1.43 2.98 -7.52
CA LEU A 62 1.18 2.88 -8.96
C LEU A 62 0.46 4.11 -9.51
N GLU A 63 -0.61 4.57 -8.86
CA GLU A 63 -1.42 5.69 -9.36
C GLU A 63 -0.62 7.00 -9.35
N ARG A 64 0.15 7.26 -8.28
CA ARG A 64 0.96 8.46 -8.17
C ARG A 64 2.10 8.45 -9.18
N THR A 65 2.89 7.38 -9.20
CA THR A 65 4.05 7.28 -10.09
C THR A 65 3.64 7.28 -11.56
N SER A 66 2.58 6.53 -11.93
CA SER A 66 2.07 6.51 -13.31
C SER A 66 1.55 7.86 -13.78
N ARG A 67 0.90 8.61 -12.88
CA ARG A 67 0.40 9.96 -13.18
C ARG A 67 1.56 10.90 -13.48
N GLU A 68 2.58 10.91 -12.64
CA GLU A 68 3.74 11.80 -12.79
C GLU A 68 4.57 11.42 -14.03
N ILE A 69 4.78 10.12 -14.30
CA ILE A 69 5.43 9.67 -15.55
C ILE A 69 4.61 10.07 -16.77
N ARG A 70 3.27 9.98 -16.74
CA ARG A 70 2.44 10.38 -17.89
C ARG A 70 2.57 11.88 -18.21
N GLN A 71 2.83 12.68 -17.19
CA GLN A 71 3.02 14.12 -17.29
C GLN A 71 4.46 14.51 -17.59
N THR A 72 5.43 13.59 -17.47
CA THR A 72 6.85 13.90 -17.65
C THR A 72 7.15 14.53 -19.00
N LYS A 73 8.16 15.41 -19.03
CA LYS A 73 8.74 15.94 -20.28
C LYS A 73 9.76 14.96 -20.86
N GLU A 74 10.60 14.37 -20.02
CA GLU A 74 11.68 13.49 -20.42
C GLU A 74 12.01 12.49 -19.30
N ILE A 75 12.45 11.29 -19.64
CA ILE A 75 13.02 10.34 -18.67
C ILE A 75 14.52 10.31 -18.93
N ILE A 76 15.27 10.82 -17.96
CA ILE A 76 16.70 11.11 -18.05
C ILE A 76 17.57 9.92 -17.61
N ALA A 77 17.16 9.19 -16.57
CA ALA A 77 17.85 7.97 -16.16
C ALA A 77 17.16 6.74 -16.76
N SER A 78 17.95 5.81 -17.31
CA SER A 78 17.43 4.48 -17.64
C SER A 78 16.84 3.88 -16.36
N PRO A 79 15.54 3.57 -16.35
CA PRO A 79 14.90 3.05 -15.15
C PRO A 79 15.62 1.77 -14.70
N SER A 80 15.95 1.73 -13.41
CA SER A 80 16.62 0.59 -12.79
C SER A 80 15.60 -0.25 -12.00
N SER A 81 16.07 -1.36 -11.45
CA SER A 81 15.26 -2.25 -10.60
C SER A 81 14.85 -1.65 -9.26
N ALA A 82 15.12 -0.37 -8.98
CA ALA A 82 14.70 0.29 -7.74
C ALA A 82 14.54 1.81 -7.84
N GLU A 83 14.90 2.44 -8.97
CA GLU A 83 14.93 3.90 -9.11
C GLU A 83 14.53 4.33 -10.53
N ILE A 84 13.79 5.43 -10.62
CA ILE A 84 13.50 6.13 -11.87
C ILE A 84 13.54 7.64 -11.64
N ILE A 85 14.21 8.35 -12.55
CA ILE A 85 14.31 9.81 -12.53
C ILE A 85 13.78 10.36 -13.85
N PHE A 86 12.93 11.38 -13.76
CA PHE A 86 12.32 12.01 -14.92
C PHE A 86 12.00 13.49 -14.67
N GLN A 87 11.94 14.28 -15.72
CA GLN A 87 11.66 15.72 -15.64
C GLN A 87 10.20 16.00 -15.31
N ASP A 88 9.93 16.83 -14.31
CA ASP A 88 8.56 17.27 -14.02
C ASP A 88 7.98 18.04 -15.22
N GLY A 89 6.88 17.56 -15.78
CA GLY A 89 6.17 18.26 -16.85
C GLY A 89 4.98 19.09 -16.38
N HIS A 90 4.74 19.19 -15.07
CA HIS A 90 3.76 20.13 -14.51
C HIS A 90 4.36 21.54 -14.33
N ASN A 91 5.56 21.62 -13.75
CA ASN A 91 6.32 22.85 -13.58
C ASN A 91 7.55 22.82 -14.49
N THR A 92 7.44 23.43 -15.67
CA THR A 92 8.54 23.46 -16.64
C THR A 92 9.54 24.58 -16.39
N THR A 93 9.16 25.57 -15.57
CA THR A 93 10.04 26.66 -15.13
C THR A 93 9.82 26.97 -13.64
N PRO A 94 10.88 26.91 -12.81
CA PRO A 94 12.23 26.39 -13.11
C PRO A 94 12.25 24.86 -13.35
N ILE A 95 13.27 24.34 -14.03
CA ILE A 95 13.36 22.91 -14.41
C ILE A 95 13.57 22.04 -13.18
N GLN A 96 12.67 21.07 -12.96
CA GLN A 96 12.74 20.13 -11.85
C GLN A 96 12.70 18.69 -12.32
N TYR A 97 13.25 17.81 -11.50
CA TYR A 97 13.26 16.37 -11.71
C TYR A 97 12.60 15.66 -10.54
N ILE A 98 11.79 14.67 -10.85
CA ILE A 98 11.16 13.79 -9.88
C ILE A 98 11.96 12.49 -9.86
N ASP A 99 12.35 12.10 -8.66
CA ASP A 99 13.14 10.91 -8.39
C ASP A 99 12.34 10.00 -7.46
N TYR A 100 11.98 8.83 -7.98
CA TYR A 100 11.38 7.75 -7.21
C TYR A 100 12.41 6.66 -6.97
N TYR A 101 12.59 6.29 -5.71
CA TYR A 101 13.54 5.25 -5.32
C TYR A 101 13.03 4.43 -4.13
N GLN A 102 13.39 3.16 -4.11
CA GLN A 102 13.09 2.28 -2.97
C GLN A 102 14.18 2.40 -1.89
N SER A 103 13.77 2.59 -0.64
CA SER A 103 14.64 2.54 0.53
C SER A 103 14.03 1.58 1.55
N GLY A 104 14.64 0.40 1.71
CA GLY A 104 14.04 -0.68 2.49
C GLY A 104 12.68 -1.10 1.91
N THR A 105 11.62 -1.00 2.72
CA THR A 105 10.24 -1.29 2.31
C THR A 105 9.46 -0.05 1.87
N ASP A 106 10.10 1.11 1.84
CA ASP A 106 9.44 2.38 1.55
C ASP A 106 9.78 2.84 0.14
N LEU A 107 8.75 3.13 -0.65
CA LEU A 107 8.89 3.86 -1.89
C LEU A 107 8.96 5.35 -1.57
N ASN A 108 10.10 5.96 -1.86
CA ASN A 108 10.34 7.37 -1.63
C ASN A 108 10.24 8.15 -2.94
N ARG A 109 9.91 9.43 -2.80
CA ARG A 109 9.91 10.43 -3.85
C ARG A 109 10.65 11.67 -3.37
N ARG A 110 11.49 12.26 -4.21
CA ARG A 110 12.08 13.57 -3.96
C ARG A 110 12.09 14.42 -5.23
N LEU A 111 12.23 15.73 -5.03
CA LEU A 111 12.42 16.70 -6.10
C LEU A 111 13.89 17.08 -6.15
N ASN A 112 14.48 16.98 -7.33
CA ASN A 112 15.87 17.32 -7.59
C ASN A 112 15.94 18.46 -8.62
N HIS A 113 17.01 19.24 -8.60
CA HIS A 113 17.35 20.18 -9.67
C HIS A 113 18.87 20.23 -9.85
N TYR A 114 19.30 20.67 -11.02
CA TYR A 114 20.72 20.83 -11.33
C TYR A 114 21.08 22.31 -11.38
N TYR A 115 22.31 22.65 -10.96
CA TYR A 115 22.81 24.02 -10.93
C TYR A 115 24.33 24.04 -11.09
N PHE A 116 24.89 25.22 -11.35
CA PHE A 116 26.34 25.46 -11.28
C PHE A 116 26.67 26.25 -10.02
N ASP A 117 27.80 25.97 -9.36
CA ASP A 117 28.20 26.64 -8.11
C ASP A 117 28.26 28.17 -8.19
N LEU A 118 28.57 28.71 -9.38
CA LEU A 118 28.63 30.15 -9.62
C LEU A 118 27.26 30.80 -9.85
N THR A 119 26.24 29.99 -10.15
CA THR A 119 24.86 30.43 -10.40
C THR A 119 23.88 29.48 -9.72
N PRO A 120 23.89 29.39 -8.38
CA PRO A 120 23.07 28.41 -7.63
C PRO A 120 21.56 28.67 -7.74
N ASP A 121 21.16 29.89 -8.06
CA ASP A 121 19.76 30.28 -8.23
C ASP A 121 19.21 29.97 -9.64
N VAL A 122 20.06 29.50 -10.57
CA VAL A 122 19.67 29.14 -11.93
C VAL A 122 19.61 27.61 -12.04
N TRP A 123 18.41 27.09 -12.31
CA TRP A 123 18.19 25.67 -12.46
C TRP A 123 18.35 25.27 -13.92
N GLU A 124 19.22 24.29 -14.14
CA GLU A 124 19.72 23.89 -15.44
C GLU A 124 19.21 22.48 -15.82
N GLU A 125 19.27 22.17 -17.11
CA GLU A 125 19.02 20.82 -17.61
C GLU A 125 20.16 19.88 -17.16
N GLU A 126 19.85 18.58 -16.97
CA GLU A 126 20.83 17.57 -16.56
C GLU A 126 22.04 17.47 -17.52
N THR A 127 21.83 17.79 -18.80
CA THR A 127 22.87 17.74 -19.83
C THR A 127 23.63 19.05 -19.98
N ALA A 128 23.33 20.06 -19.16
CA ALA A 128 23.96 21.38 -19.24
C ALA A 128 25.46 21.27 -18.97
N THR A 129 26.25 21.95 -19.80
CA THR A 129 27.70 22.05 -19.64
C THR A 129 28.09 23.52 -19.50
N SER A 130 29.09 23.78 -18.67
CA SER A 130 29.60 25.12 -18.43
C SER A 130 31.13 25.12 -18.47
N PRO A 131 31.75 26.14 -19.08
CA PRO A 131 33.19 26.37 -18.93
C PRO A 131 33.61 26.60 -17.47
N ASN A 132 32.65 26.97 -16.61
CA ASN A 132 32.92 27.51 -15.30
C ASN A 132 32.80 26.49 -14.16
N GLY A 133 32.56 25.21 -14.45
CA GLY A 133 32.55 24.16 -13.44
C GLY A 133 31.65 22.97 -13.77
N PRO A 134 31.74 21.89 -12.98
CA PRO A 134 30.86 20.74 -13.10
C PRO A 134 29.42 21.09 -12.67
N LEU A 135 28.46 20.41 -13.29
CA LEU A 135 27.06 20.48 -12.89
C LEU A 135 26.88 19.81 -11.51
N GLN A 136 26.20 20.51 -10.59
CA GLN A 136 25.84 20.00 -9.28
C GLN A 136 24.37 19.55 -9.28
N LYS A 137 24.06 18.54 -8.47
CA LYS A 137 22.70 18.06 -8.22
C LYS A 137 22.28 18.42 -6.80
N TYR A 138 21.20 19.20 -6.66
CA TYR A 138 20.52 19.35 -5.39
C TYR A 138 19.53 18.20 -5.22
N GLU A 139 19.60 17.51 -4.08
CA GLU A 139 18.65 16.46 -3.71
C GLU A 139 17.68 16.99 -2.66
N GLY A 140 16.40 17.07 -3.03
CA GLY A 140 15.37 17.53 -2.13
C GLY A 140 15.07 16.53 -1.01
N THR A 141 14.25 16.98 -0.06
CA THR A 141 13.84 16.14 1.07
C THR A 141 13.02 14.93 0.57
N PRO A 142 13.38 13.71 0.99
CA PRO A 142 12.60 12.51 0.70
C PRO A 142 11.19 12.56 1.29
N GLN A 143 10.21 12.09 0.51
CA GLN A 143 8.83 11.90 0.93
C GLN A 143 8.42 10.45 0.70
N ILE A 144 7.86 9.81 1.73
CA ILE A 144 7.31 8.47 1.60
C ILE A 144 6.03 8.54 0.75
N VAL A 145 5.98 7.73 -0.31
CA VAL A 145 4.83 7.60 -1.21
C VAL A 145 3.99 6.40 -0.81
N ALA A 146 4.63 5.28 -0.51
CA ALA A 146 4.00 4.05 -0.07
C ALA A 146 4.96 3.27 0.80
N GLN A 147 4.39 2.50 1.72
CA GLN A 147 5.11 1.64 2.67
C GLN A 147 4.78 0.17 2.39
N GLU A 148 5.58 -0.72 2.97
CA GLU A 148 5.44 -2.17 2.82
C GLU A 148 5.53 -2.65 1.36
N ILE A 149 6.32 -1.92 0.56
CA ILE A 149 6.70 -2.32 -0.79
C ILE A 149 7.92 -3.21 -0.70
N GLN A 150 7.75 -4.51 -0.93
CA GLN A 150 8.84 -5.46 -0.87
C GLN A 150 9.81 -5.26 -2.03
N LYS A 151 9.29 -4.91 -3.21
CA LYS A 151 10.06 -4.66 -4.41
C LYS A 151 9.32 -3.70 -5.33
N VAL A 152 10.03 -2.76 -5.93
CA VAL A 152 9.56 -1.98 -7.08
C VAL A 152 10.52 -2.20 -8.22
N GLU A 153 10.04 -2.34 -9.45
CA GLU A 153 10.89 -2.31 -10.64
C GLU A 153 10.30 -1.36 -11.67
N PHE A 154 11.18 -0.57 -12.26
CA PHE A 154 10.84 0.31 -13.37
C PHE A 154 11.53 -0.24 -14.62
N THR A 155 10.75 -0.48 -15.66
CA THR A 155 11.27 -1.02 -16.93
C THR A 155 10.73 -0.20 -18.08
N ARG A 156 11.63 0.30 -18.94
CA ARG A 156 11.25 0.97 -20.19
C ARG A 156 11.04 -0.07 -21.28
N ASP A 157 10.01 0.09 -22.10
CA ASP A 157 9.76 -0.81 -23.22
C ASP A 157 10.89 -0.68 -24.26
N PRO A 158 11.48 -1.81 -24.71
CA PRO A 158 12.62 -1.78 -25.64
C PRO A 158 12.25 -1.31 -27.06
N LEU A 159 10.97 -1.42 -27.44
CA LEU A 159 10.47 -1.02 -28.75
C LEU A 159 9.86 0.39 -28.72
N ASN A 160 9.35 0.82 -27.57
CA ASN A 160 8.77 2.15 -27.39
C ASN A 160 9.23 2.80 -26.08
N GLN A 161 10.25 3.65 -26.15
CA GLN A 161 10.87 4.27 -24.99
C GLN A 161 9.95 5.25 -24.22
N SER A 162 8.80 5.62 -24.79
CA SER A 162 7.78 6.41 -24.10
C SER A 162 6.90 5.54 -23.18
N ILE A 163 6.98 4.20 -23.25
CA ILE A 163 6.25 3.28 -22.36
C ILE A 163 7.15 2.87 -21.18
N VAL A 164 6.65 3.07 -19.97
CA VAL A 164 7.25 2.59 -18.73
C VAL A 164 6.31 1.60 -18.07
N THR A 165 6.85 0.44 -17.72
CA THR A 165 6.21 -0.57 -16.89
C THR A 165 6.68 -0.38 -15.45
N ILE A 166 5.73 -0.27 -14.53
CA ILE A 166 5.99 -0.23 -13.10
C ILE A 166 5.48 -1.54 -12.51
N TYR A 167 6.37 -2.27 -11.87
CA TYR A 167 6.07 -3.51 -11.18
C TYR A 167 6.26 -3.32 -9.68
N ILE A 168 5.32 -3.81 -8.88
CA ILE A 168 5.35 -3.73 -7.42
C ILE A 168 5.05 -5.11 -6.84
N GLU A 169 5.87 -5.53 -5.89
CA GLU A 169 5.64 -6.72 -5.07
C GLU A 169 5.42 -6.31 -3.61
N VAL A 170 4.40 -6.89 -2.98
CA VAL A 170 4.12 -6.77 -1.55
C VAL A 170 3.88 -8.16 -0.96
N THR A 171 4.18 -8.34 0.32
CA THR A 171 4.11 -9.65 0.98
C THR A 171 3.27 -9.61 2.24
N ASN A 172 2.40 -10.62 2.42
CA ASN A 172 1.73 -10.90 3.69
C ASN A 172 2.19 -12.28 4.18
N GLY A 173 3.15 -12.29 5.11
CA GLY A 173 3.79 -13.51 5.57
C GLY A 173 4.46 -14.27 4.43
N ALA A 174 3.93 -15.45 4.09
CA ALA A 174 4.44 -16.28 2.99
C ALA A 174 3.74 -16.03 1.64
N LYS A 175 2.74 -15.15 1.58
CA LYS A 175 2.00 -14.84 0.35
C LYS A 175 2.56 -13.58 -0.28
N THR A 176 2.82 -13.66 -1.58
CA THR A 176 3.28 -12.55 -2.39
C THR A 176 2.15 -12.07 -3.30
N TYR A 177 1.95 -10.76 -3.36
CA TYR A 177 1.01 -10.10 -4.26
C TYR A 177 1.80 -9.20 -5.21
N GLN A 178 1.50 -9.31 -6.50
CA GLN A 178 2.20 -8.60 -7.56
C GLN A 178 1.23 -7.69 -8.28
N PHE A 179 1.67 -6.47 -8.53
CA PHE A 179 0.90 -5.44 -9.22
C PHE A 179 1.75 -4.87 -10.34
N GLU A 180 1.16 -4.72 -11.52
CA GLU A 180 1.84 -4.17 -12.68
C GLU A 180 0.95 -3.09 -13.31
N THR A 181 1.57 -2.02 -13.79
CA THR A 181 0.92 -1.07 -14.68
C THR A 181 1.88 -0.62 -15.76
N LYS A 182 1.32 -0.29 -16.93
CA LYS A 182 2.03 0.29 -18.06
C LYS A 182 1.50 1.69 -18.29
N THR A 183 2.39 2.66 -18.30
CA THR A 183 2.06 4.06 -18.55
C THR A 183 2.87 4.59 -19.72
N THR A 184 2.25 5.46 -20.51
CA THR A 184 2.91 6.16 -21.61
C THR A 184 3.20 7.59 -21.18
N ALA A 185 4.47 7.96 -21.20
CA ALA A 185 4.91 9.33 -21.09
C ALA A 185 4.48 10.10 -22.35
N ARG A 186 3.69 11.16 -22.18
CA ARG A 186 3.00 11.81 -23.30
C ARG A 186 3.85 12.84 -24.06
N ASN A 187 4.91 13.33 -23.45
CA ASN A 187 5.71 14.43 -23.99
C ASN A 187 7.12 13.98 -24.41
N ILE A 188 7.37 12.67 -24.53
CA ILE A 188 8.64 12.07 -24.98
C ILE A 188 8.49 11.57 -26.41
#